data_AF-A0A151J080-F1
#
_entry.id   AF-A0A151J080-F1
#
_cell.length_a   1.000
_cell.length_b   1.000
_cell.length_c   1.000
_cell.angle_alpha   90.00
_cell.angle_beta   90.00
_cell.angle_gamma   90.00
#
_symmetry.space_group_name_H-M   'P 1'
#
loop_
_entity.id
_entity.type
_entity.pdbx_description
1 polymer ?
#
loop_
_entity_poly.entity_id
_entity_poly.type
_entity_poly.pdbx_seq_one_letter_code
_entity_poly.pdbx_strand_id
1 'polypeptide(L)'
;MSFGQLKGRWRILLKRIDINYSFVPNITSACCILHNLLVAKNEEFVQQWLNEVTEAQVIYQQPIDRSNRDRDDITGSIIRQHLTDYLAANYPLRRSVLR
;
A
#
# COMPACT_ATOMS: atom_id res chain seq x y z
N MET A 1 9.64 4.64 -18.08
CA MET A 1 9.75 4.08 -16.70
C MET A 1 10.08 5.16 -15.66
N SER A 2 9.32 6.27 -15.59
CA SER A 2 9.61 7.38 -14.65
C SER A 2 9.14 7.07 -13.21
N PHE A 3 7.98 6.41 -13.04
CA PHE A 3 7.40 6.17 -11.72
C PHE A 3 8.25 5.27 -10.80
N GLY A 4 8.87 4.21 -11.34
CA GLY A 4 9.79 3.36 -10.58
C GLY A 4 11.05 4.11 -10.14
N GLN A 5 11.59 4.96 -11.02
CA GLN A 5 12.76 5.79 -10.71
C GLN A 5 12.43 6.90 -9.71
N LEU A 6 11.23 7.48 -9.77
CA LEU A 6 10.74 8.43 -8.77
C LEU A 6 10.74 7.79 -7.38
N LYS A 7 10.16 6.59 -7.25
CA LYS A 7 10.15 5.82 -6.00
C LYS A 7 11.56 5.50 -5.50
N GLY A 8 12.47 5.11 -6.40
CA GLY A 8 13.87 4.86 -6.05
C GLY A 8 14.58 6.12 -5.54
N ARG A 9 14.47 7.25 -6.25
CA ARG A 9 15.10 8.52 -5.86
C ARG A 9 14.57 9.06 -4.53
N TRP A 10 13.26 8.97 -4.31
CA TRP A 10 12.59 9.60 -3.18
C TRP A 10 12.05 8.58 -2.19
N ARG A 11 12.94 8.09 -1.31
CA ARG A 11 12.62 7.12 -0.23
C ARG A 11 11.48 7.56 0.69
N ILE A 12 11.25 8.86 0.82
CA ILE A 12 10.12 9.40 1.60
C ILE A 12 8.76 8.91 1.08
N LEU A 13 8.66 8.57 -0.21
CA LEU A 13 7.45 8.02 -0.83
C LEU A 13 7.28 6.51 -0.57
N LEU A 14 8.32 5.83 -0.08
CA LEU A 14 8.32 4.39 0.20
C LEU A 14 8.03 4.06 1.67
N LYS A 15 8.26 5.01 2.57
CA LYS A 15 8.05 4.83 4.01
C LYS A 15 6.72 5.45 4.45
N ARG A 16 6.27 5.05 5.64
CA ARG A 16 5.17 5.74 6.32
C ARG A 16 5.56 7.21 6.51
N ILE A 17 4.65 8.09 6.09
CA ILE A 17 4.84 9.54 6.16
C ILE A 17 4.18 10.03 7.44
N ASP A 18 4.98 10.26 8.49
CA ASP A 18 4.50 10.70 9.82
C ASP A 18 4.41 12.24 9.91
N ILE A 19 3.61 12.84 9.04
CA ILE A 19 3.27 14.27 9.04
C ILE A 19 1.78 14.45 8.85
N ASN A 20 1.30 15.68 9.03
CA ASN A 20 -0.10 16.02 8.77
C ASN A 20 -0.48 15.63 7.32
N TYR A 21 -1.58 14.88 7.18
CA TYR A 21 -2.05 14.37 5.89
C TYR A 21 -2.27 15.48 4.86
N SER A 22 -2.65 16.68 5.30
CA SER A 22 -2.84 17.85 4.44
C SER A 22 -1.55 18.33 3.76
N PHE A 23 -0.39 17.99 4.30
CA PHE A 23 0.91 18.37 3.75
C PHE A 23 1.52 17.32 2.81
N VAL A 24 1.01 16.08 2.83
CA VAL A 24 1.48 14.97 1.97
C VAL A 24 1.39 15.29 0.46
N PRO A 25 0.34 15.97 -0.05
CA PRO A 25 0.29 16.37 -1.46
C PRO A 25 1.45 17.29 -1.84
N ASN A 26 1.83 18.23 -0.98
CA ASN A 26 2.92 19.16 -1.24
C ASN A 26 4.27 18.43 -1.36
N ILE A 27 4.52 17.45 -0.50
CA ILE A 27 5.72 16.60 -0.58
C ILE A 27 5.74 15.81 -1.88
N THR A 28 4.62 15.17 -2.21
CA THR A 28 4.49 14.39 -3.46
C THR A 28 4.76 15.27 -4.69
N SER A 29 4.16 16.46 -4.74
CA SER A 29 4.38 17.43 -5.81
C SER A 29 5.83 17.89 -5.90
N ALA A 30 6.46 18.21 -4.77
CA ALA A 30 7.86 18.60 -4.74
C ALA A 30 8.78 17.47 -5.27
N CYS A 31 8.56 16.23 -4.87
CA CYS A 31 9.31 15.07 -5.38
C CYS A 31 9.15 14.90 -6.90
N CYS A 32 7.94 15.08 -7.43
CA CYS A 32 7.68 15.01 -8.87
C CYS A 32 8.40 16.13 -9.64
N ILE A 33 8.32 17.38 -9.15
CA ILE A 33 8.98 18.53 -9.78
C ILE A 33 10.49 18.33 -9.79
N LEU A 34 11.08 17.98 -8.64
CA LEU A 34 12.51 17.75 -8.51
C LEU A 34 12.99 16.58 -9.39
N HIS A 35 12.20 15.51 -9.47
CA HIS A 35 12.52 14.40 -10.38
C HIS A 35 12.57 14.86 -11.83
N ASN A 36 11.54 15.58 -12.29
CA ASN A 36 11.49 16.07 -13.66
C ASN A 36 12.66 17.02 -13.96
N LEU A 37 13.03 17.86 -12.99
CA LEU A 37 14.20 18.73 -13.11
C LEU A 37 15.49 17.93 -13.29
N LEU A 38 15.74 16.92 -12.45
CA LEU A 38 16.93 16.07 -12.55
C LEU A 38 16.97 15.29 -13.87
N VAL A 39 15.84 14.75 -14.31
CA VAL A 39 15.72 14.08 -15.62
C VAL A 39 16.04 15.06 -16.75
N ALA A 40 15.51 16.28 -16.71
CA ALA A 40 15.81 17.31 -17.71
C ALA A 40 17.29 17.74 -17.73
N LYS A 41 18.00 17.57 -16.61
CA LYS A 41 19.44 17.83 -16.49
C LYS A 41 20.31 16.63 -16.88
N ASN A 42 19.72 15.51 -17.33
CA ASN A 42 20.41 14.25 -17.58
C ASN A 42 21.24 13.76 -16.37
N GLU A 43 20.75 14.03 -15.16
CA GLU A 43 21.38 13.52 -13.95
C GLU A 43 21.28 12.00 -13.87
N GLU A 44 22.39 11.34 -13.56
CA GLU A 44 22.46 9.89 -13.52
C GLU A 44 21.53 9.32 -12.46
N PHE A 45 20.88 8.21 -12.79
CA PHE A 45 20.04 7.46 -11.87
C PHE A 45 20.83 6.26 -11.35
N VAL A 46 20.97 6.16 -10.03
CA VAL A 46 21.67 5.04 -9.39
C VAL A 46 20.72 3.84 -9.34
N GLN A 47 21.04 2.78 -10.09
CA GLN A 47 20.19 1.59 -10.19
C GLN A 47 19.98 0.89 -8.83
N GLN A 48 20.93 1.00 -7.91
CA GLN A 48 20.84 0.44 -6.55
C GLN A 48 19.64 0.98 -5.77
N TRP A 49 19.13 2.17 -6.10
CA TRP A 49 17.92 2.72 -5.47
C TRP A 49 16.67 1.89 -5.73
N LEU A 50 16.64 1.07 -6.79
CA LEU A 50 15.52 0.15 -7.05
C LEU A 50 15.51 -1.06 -6.09
N ASN A 51 16.65 -1.39 -5.48
CA ASN A 51 16.72 -2.47 -4.50
C ASN A 51 15.83 -2.15 -3.30
N GLU A 52 15.88 -0.91 -2.81
CA GLU A 52 15.04 -0.46 -1.70
C GLU A 52 13.55 -0.44 -2.05
N VAL A 53 13.20 -0.12 -3.30
CA VAL A 53 11.80 -0.22 -3.78
C VAL A 53 11.32 -1.67 -3.70
N THR A 54 12.19 -2.60 -4.07
CA THR A 54 11.90 -4.03 -4.05
C THR A 54 11.72 -4.53 -2.62
N GLU A 55 12.62 -4.14 -1.71
CA GLU A 55 12.52 -4.44 -0.27
C GLU A 55 11.23 -3.89 0.35
N ALA A 56 10.86 -2.65 0.04
CA ALA A 56 9.64 -2.03 0.54
C ALA A 56 8.35 -2.68 0.01
N GLN A 57 8.43 -3.43 -1.11
CA GLN A 57 7.30 -4.16 -1.68
C GLN A 57 7.22 -5.62 -1.22
N VAL A 58 8.16 -6.08 -0.38
CA VAL A 58 8.10 -7.43 0.19
C VAL A 58 6.83 -7.58 1.02
N ILE A 59 5.97 -8.49 0.58
CA ILE A 59 4.78 -8.89 1.35
C ILE A 59 5.26 -9.90 2.39
N TYR A 60 5.35 -9.48 3.64
CA TYR A 60 5.60 -10.40 4.74
C TYR A 60 4.39 -11.31 4.91
N GLN A 61 4.61 -12.62 4.87
CA GLN A 61 3.54 -13.57 5.19
C GLN A 61 3.08 -13.34 6.63
N GLN A 62 1.77 -13.20 6.81
CA GLN A 62 1.18 -13.14 8.14
C GLN A 62 1.58 -14.40 8.91
N PRO A 63 1.94 -14.30 10.21
CA PRO A 63 2.21 -15.46 11.04
C PRO A 63 1.05 -16.45 10.95
N ILE A 64 1.36 -17.71 10.68
CA ILE A 64 0.35 -18.78 10.70
C ILE A 64 0.02 -19.01 12.17
N ASP A 65 -1.08 -18.43 12.64
CA ASP A 65 -1.57 -18.69 13.98
C ASP A 65 -2.04 -20.15 14.08
N ARG A 66 -1.20 -20.99 14.70
CA ARG A 66 -1.53 -22.40 14.94
C ARG A 66 -2.59 -22.54 16.04
N SER A 67 -2.75 -21.55 16.91
CA SER A 67 -3.72 -21.57 18.02
C SER A 67 -5.16 -21.54 17.53
N ASN A 68 -5.43 -20.93 16.37
CA ASN A 68 -6.79 -20.76 15.88
C ASN A 68 -7.33 -22.00 15.15
N ARG A 69 -6.46 -22.93 14.73
CA ARG A 69 -6.88 -24.17 14.06
C ARG A 69 -7.49 -25.19 15.02
N ASP A 70 -7.00 -25.28 16.26
CA ASP A 70 -7.57 -26.15 17.29
C ASP A 70 -8.88 -25.58 17.89
N ARG A 71 -9.26 -24.36 17.52
CA ARG A 71 -10.52 -23.69 17.89
C ARG A 71 -11.42 -23.38 16.69
N ASP A 72 -11.29 -24.09 15.57
CA ASP A 72 -12.41 -24.22 14.64
C ASP A 72 -13.47 -25.14 15.29
N ASP A 73 -13.99 -24.70 16.44
CA ASP A 73 -15.28 -25.14 16.91
C ASP A 73 -16.26 -24.79 15.79
N ILE A 74 -16.93 -25.81 15.27
CA ILE A 74 -17.83 -25.74 14.11
C ILE A 74 -18.81 -24.56 14.27
N THR A 75 -19.20 -24.28 15.53
CA THR A 75 -19.99 -23.15 15.98
C THR A 75 -19.45 -21.78 15.52
N GLY A 76 -18.14 -21.53 15.67
CA GLY A 76 -17.52 -20.24 15.34
C GLY A 76 -17.54 -19.95 13.84
N SER A 77 -17.33 -20.98 13.01
CA SER A 77 -17.40 -20.85 11.56
C SER A 77 -18.84 -20.55 11.09
N ILE A 78 -19.82 -21.25 11.67
CA ILE A 78 -21.25 -21.03 11.40
C ILE A 78 -21.68 -19.61 11.77
N ILE A 79 -21.26 -19.10 12.95
CA ILE A 79 -21.58 -17.73 13.37
C ILE A 79 -20.97 -16.71 12.39
N ARG A 80 -19.70 -16.87 11.99
CA ARG A 80 -19.05 -15.99 11.00
C ARG A 80 -19.79 -16.00 9.67
N GLN A 81 -20.23 -17.18 9.20
CA GLN A 81 -20.97 -17.31 7.96
C GLN A 81 -22.33 -16.59 8.05
N HIS A 82 -23.11 -16.82 9.11
CA HIS A 82 -24.39 -16.14 9.30
C HIS A 82 -24.26 -14.62 9.38
N LEU A 83 -23.24 -14.12 10.08
CA LEU A 83 -22.97 -12.67 10.14
C LEU A 83 -22.62 -12.12 8.74
N THR A 84 -21.82 -12.86 7.97
CA THR A 84 -21.45 -12.49 6.59
C THR A 84 -22.69 -12.39 5.71
N ASP A 85 -23.55 -13.41 5.74
CA ASP A 85 -24.78 -13.46 4.93
C ASP A 85 -25.75 -12.34 5.32
N TYR A 86 -25.95 -12.12 6.62
CA TYR A 86 -26.80 -11.04 7.13
C TYR A 86 -26.27 -9.67 6.67
N LEU A 87 -24.98 -9.42 6.82
CA LEU A 87 -24.40 -8.13 6.44
C LEU A 87 -24.48 -7.91 4.93
N ALA A 88 -24.24 -8.94 4.11
CA ALA A 88 -24.35 -8.84 2.66
C ALA A 88 -25.79 -8.55 2.21
N ALA A 89 -26.78 -9.16 2.85
CA ALA A 89 -28.19 -8.95 2.53
C ALA A 89 -28.71 -7.56 2.96
N ASN A 90 -28.21 -7.03 4.09
CA ASN A 90 -28.73 -5.78 4.69
C ASN A 90 -27.91 -4.53 4.34
N TYR A 91 -26.64 -4.69 3.96
CA TYR A 91 -25.73 -3.59 3.68
C TYR A 91 -25.05 -3.79 2.32
N PRO A 92 -25.72 -3.43 1.21
CA PRO A 92 -25.10 -3.51 -0.11
C PRO A 92 -23.81 -2.68 -0.13
N LEU A 93 -22.73 -3.28 -0.62
CA LEU A 93 -21.46 -2.58 -0.80
C LEU A 93 -21.70 -1.32 -1.62
N ARG A 94 -21.19 -0.18 -1.15
CA ARG A 94 -21.26 1.08 -1.90
C ARG A 94 -20.62 0.84 -3.26
N ARG A 95 -21.44 0.82 -4.31
CA ARG A 95 -20.95 0.82 -5.69
C ARG A 95 -20.22 2.14 -5.87
N SER A 96 -18.91 2.10 -6.07
CA SER A 96 -18.21 3.26 -6.59
C SER A 96 -18.87 3.61 -7.92
N VAL A 97 -19.41 4.82 -8.02
CA VAL A 97 -19.86 5.36 -9.30
C VAL A 97 -18.59 5.50 -10.13
N LEU A 98 -18.38 4.55 -11.05
CA LEU A 98 -17.39 4.68 -12.11
C LEU A 98 -17.78 5.93 -12.90
N ARG A 99 -16.99 7.00 -12.74
CA ARG A 99 -17.02 8.19 -13.60
C ARG A 99 -16.03 8.00 -14.73
#